data_AF-A0A7R9DX40-F1
#
_entry.id   AF-A0A7R9DX40-F1
#
_cell.length_a   1.000
_cell.length_b   1.000
_cell.length_c   1.000
_cell.angle_alpha   90.00
_cell.angle_beta   90.00
_cell.angle_gamma   90.00
#
_symmetry.space_group_name_H-M   'P 1'
#
loop_
_entity.id
_entity.type
_entity.pdbx_description
1 polymer ?
#
loop_
_entity_poly.entity_id
_entity_poly.type
_entity_poly.pdbx_seq_one_letter_code
_entity_poly.pdbx_strand_id
1 'polypeptide(L)'
;MDVGLSSEQMVEARNSSKDHKRLSPSNHHQQMTSKPNQVGTVLLYGVPIVSLVIENQERLCLAQISNTLLKEFSYNEIHNRRVALGITCVQCTPVQLEILRRAGAMPVSSRRCGMITRREAERLCKSFLGDNAPPRLPDDFAFSVHHECAWGCRGAFLPSRYNSSRAKCIKCSYCGLFFSPN
;
A
#
# COMPACT_ATOMS: atom_id res chain seq x y z
N MET A 1 61.26 -22.80 52.09
CA MET A 1 62.05 -24.03 52.25
C MET A 1 61.06 -25.12 52.60
N ASP A 2 61.01 -26.13 51.73
CA ASP A 2 60.37 -27.44 51.89
C ASP A 2 58.85 -27.48 52.18
N VAL A 3 58.02 -28.32 51.57
CA VAL A 3 58.13 -29.60 50.85
C VAL A 3 56.80 -29.68 50.04
N GLY A 4 56.68 -30.22 48.83
CA GLY A 4 57.20 -31.48 48.33
C GLY A 4 56.04 -32.50 48.17
N LEU A 5 56.13 -33.34 47.12
CA LEU A 5 55.50 -34.66 46.93
C LEU A 5 54.19 -34.68 46.09
N SER A 6 54.25 -35.03 44.78
CA SER A 6 54.36 -36.39 44.17
C SER A 6 53.00 -37.10 44.11
N SER A 7 52.56 -37.87 43.11
CA SER A 7 53.00 -38.33 41.78
C SER A 7 51.78 -39.13 41.20
N GLU A 8 51.88 -39.59 39.95
CA GLU A 8 51.11 -40.73 39.37
C GLU A 8 49.67 -40.43 38.89
N GLN A 9 49.17 -40.87 37.73
CA GLN A 9 49.65 -41.81 36.71
C GLN A 9 48.72 -41.75 35.47
N MET A 10 49.29 -41.98 34.26
CA MET A 10 48.78 -42.83 33.15
C MET A 10 47.39 -42.52 32.51
N VAL A 11 47.11 -42.58 31.20
CA VAL A 11 47.59 -43.35 30.03
C VAL A 11 47.14 -42.62 28.73
N GLU A 12 47.97 -42.68 27.69
CA GLU A 12 47.75 -42.68 26.21
C GLU A 12 46.32 -42.54 25.61
N ALA A 13 46.08 -42.05 24.39
CA ALA A 13 46.94 -41.69 23.25
C ALA A 13 46.09 -41.06 22.12
N ARG A 14 46.76 -40.24 21.27
CA ARG A 14 46.59 -40.11 19.80
C ARG A 14 45.25 -39.50 19.28
N ASN A 15 45.20 -38.56 18.34
CA ASN A 15 46.21 -37.98 17.44
C ASN A 15 45.63 -36.71 16.76
N SER A 16 46.55 -35.85 16.31
CA SER A 16 46.45 -34.96 15.14
C SER A 16 45.77 -33.58 15.25
N SER A 17 46.61 -32.59 15.58
CA SER A 17 46.93 -31.40 14.77
C SER A 17 45.81 -30.61 14.07
N LYS A 18 45.64 -29.32 14.45
CA LYS A 18 46.15 -28.15 13.69
C LYS A 18 45.63 -26.81 14.24
N ASP A 19 46.60 -25.95 14.57
CA ASP A 19 46.67 -24.48 14.52
C ASP A 19 45.43 -23.62 14.82
N HIS A 20 45.48 -22.96 15.99
CA HIS A 20 44.65 -21.81 16.34
C HIS A 20 45.14 -20.52 15.64
N LYS A 21 44.31 -19.97 14.74
CA LYS A 21 44.36 -18.54 14.39
C LYS A 21 43.06 -17.83 14.78
N ARG A 22 43.20 -16.99 15.80
CA ARG A 22 42.58 -15.67 16.07
C ARG A 22 41.14 -15.40 15.59
N LEU A 23 40.28 -15.12 16.57
CA LEU A 23 38.92 -14.59 16.43
C LEU A 23 38.89 -13.20 15.75
N SER A 24 37.92 -13.02 14.85
CA SER A 24 37.38 -11.71 14.44
C SER A 24 35.84 -11.72 14.60
N PRO A 25 35.21 -10.61 15.03
CA PRO A 25 33.77 -10.56 15.20
C PRO A 25 33.10 -10.24 13.85
N SER A 26 32.28 -11.15 13.33
CA SER A 26 31.51 -10.93 12.11
C SER A 26 30.27 -10.07 12.40
N ASN A 27 30.28 -8.84 11.91
CA ASN A 27 29.10 -8.01 11.73
C ASN A 27 28.15 -8.71 10.73
N HIS A 28 27.08 -9.34 11.21
CA HIS A 28 26.00 -9.85 10.36
C HIS A 28 25.09 -8.70 9.91
N HIS A 29 25.48 -8.00 8.84
CA HIS A 29 24.51 -7.31 8.00
C HIS A 29 23.95 -8.35 7.02
N GLN A 30 22.87 -9.01 7.42
CA GLN A 30 22.15 -9.97 6.57
C GLN A 30 21.48 -9.20 5.42
N GLN A 31 22.19 -9.12 4.30
CA GLN A 31 21.64 -8.61 3.05
C GLN A 31 20.64 -9.66 2.54
N MET A 32 19.36 -9.50 2.90
CA MET A 32 18.29 -10.38 2.40
C MET A 32 18.17 -10.19 0.89
N THR A 33 18.69 -11.15 0.14
CA THR A 33 18.37 -11.34 -1.27
C THR A 33 16.96 -11.93 -1.37
N SER A 34 15.95 -11.09 -1.18
CA SER A 34 14.55 -11.48 -1.31
C SER A 34 14.28 -12.00 -2.71
N LYS A 35 13.82 -13.25 -2.81
CA LYS A 35 13.47 -13.87 -4.09
C LYS A 35 12.30 -13.11 -4.73
N PRO A 36 12.28 -12.92 -6.06
CA PRO A 36 11.14 -12.29 -6.73
C PRO A 36 9.86 -13.09 -6.47
N ASN A 37 8.74 -12.39 -6.27
CA ASN A 37 7.43 -12.95 -5.93
C ASN A 37 7.38 -13.70 -4.59
N GLN A 38 8.28 -13.39 -3.66
CA GLN A 38 8.13 -13.85 -2.28
C GLN A 38 6.87 -13.23 -1.67
N VAL A 39 5.99 -14.09 -1.14
CA VAL A 39 4.77 -13.69 -0.43
C VAL A 39 5.11 -13.40 1.02
N GLY A 40 4.59 -12.30 1.54
CA GLY A 40 4.70 -11.90 2.93
C GLY A 40 3.36 -11.41 3.48
N THR A 41 3.39 -10.94 4.72
CA THR A 41 2.24 -10.28 5.35
C THR A 41 2.75 -9.09 6.14
N VAL A 42 2.09 -7.95 5.96
CA VAL A 42 2.40 -6.69 6.62
C VAL A 42 1.21 -6.28 7.47
N LEU A 43 1.47 -5.90 8.72
CA LEU A 43 0.44 -5.35 9.59
C LEU A 43 0.23 -3.86 9.26
N LEU A 44 -0.96 -3.52 8.78
CA LEU A 44 -1.36 -2.16 8.43
C LEU A 44 -2.58 -1.77 9.29
N TYR A 45 -2.40 -0.80 10.20
CA TYR A 45 -3.42 -0.41 11.20
C TYR A 45 -4.03 -1.61 11.96
N GLY A 46 -3.20 -2.59 12.33
CA GLY A 46 -3.64 -3.78 13.04
C GLY A 46 -4.28 -4.87 12.17
N VAL A 47 -4.42 -4.65 10.86
CA VAL A 47 -4.95 -5.65 9.92
C VAL A 47 -3.81 -6.29 9.12
N PRO A 48 -3.73 -7.63 9.03
CA PRO A 48 -2.73 -8.30 8.20
C PRO A 48 -3.10 -8.16 6.72
N ILE A 49 -2.22 -7.53 5.95
CA ILE A 49 -2.35 -7.35 4.49
C ILE A 49 -1.27 -8.17 3.80
N VAL A 50 -1.65 -8.93 2.77
CA VAL A 50 -0.70 -9.75 2.01
C VAL A 50 0.22 -8.84 1.20
N SER A 51 1.52 -9.13 1.26
CA SER A 51 2.56 -8.44 0.50
C SER A 51 3.22 -9.37 -0.51
N LEU A 52 3.73 -8.77 -1.59
CA LEU A 52 4.54 -9.45 -2.59
C LEU A 52 5.77 -8.61 -2.90
N VAL A 53 6.93 -9.24 -2.94
CA VAL A 53 8.17 -8.59 -3.38
C VAL A 53 8.23 -8.57 -4.90
N ILE A 54 8.18 -7.38 -5.48
CA ILE A 54 8.30 -7.13 -6.93
C ILE A 54 9.48 -6.17 -7.12
N GLU A 55 10.46 -6.56 -7.92
CA GLU A 55 11.66 -5.72 -8.20
C GLU A 55 12.38 -5.26 -6.91
N ASN A 56 12.55 -6.18 -5.95
CA ASN A 56 13.11 -5.91 -4.61
C ASN A 56 12.32 -4.89 -3.78
N GLN A 57 11.09 -4.58 -4.15
CA GLN A 57 10.22 -3.68 -3.39
C GLN A 57 8.99 -4.43 -2.88
N GLU A 58 8.71 -4.30 -1.58
CA GLU A 58 7.51 -4.85 -0.98
C GLU A 58 6.28 -4.03 -1.37
N ARG A 59 5.28 -4.70 -1.94
CA ARG A 59 4.03 -4.09 -2.40
C ARG A 59 2.84 -4.85 -1.84
N LEU A 60 1.77 -4.11 -1.58
CA LEU A 60 0.52 -4.56 -0.96
C LEU A 60 -0.61 -4.52 -2.00
N CYS A 61 -1.55 -5.47 -1.96
CA CYS A 61 -2.70 -5.44 -2.86
C CYS A 61 -3.71 -4.36 -2.42
N LEU A 62 -3.93 -3.37 -3.30
CA LEU A 62 -4.83 -2.24 -3.03
C LEU A 62 -6.27 -2.71 -2.83
N ALA A 63 -6.71 -3.73 -3.56
CA ALA A 63 -8.07 -4.25 -3.43
C ALA A 63 -8.31 -4.90 -2.05
N GLN A 64 -7.30 -5.57 -1.48
CA GLN A 64 -7.40 -6.10 -0.12
C GLN A 64 -7.53 -4.96 0.90
N ILE A 65 -6.72 -3.91 0.77
CA ILE A 65 -6.81 -2.71 1.62
C ILE A 65 -8.20 -2.07 1.49
N SER A 66 -8.70 -1.92 0.27
CA SER A 66 -10.03 -1.37 -0.03
C SER A 66 -11.14 -2.15 0.66
N ASN A 67 -11.07 -3.48 0.64
CA ASN A 67 -12.11 -4.34 1.20
C ASN A 67 -12.01 -4.57 2.71
N THR A 68 -10.91 -4.14 3.33
CA THR A 68 -10.65 -4.34 4.77
C THR A 68 -10.68 -3.02 5.51
N LEU A 69 -9.65 -2.20 5.33
CA LEU A 69 -9.44 -0.95 6.06
C LEU A 69 -10.32 0.19 5.56
N LEU A 70 -10.70 0.17 4.27
CA LEU A 70 -11.44 1.27 3.63
C LEU A 70 -12.82 0.83 3.11
N LYS A 71 -13.39 -0.24 3.68
CA LYS A 71 -14.65 -0.86 3.21
C LYS A 71 -15.86 0.07 3.22
N GLU A 72 -15.82 1.13 4.02
CA GLU A 72 -16.89 2.11 4.17
C GLU A 72 -16.85 3.20 3.09
N PHE A 73 -15.79 3.27 2.30
CA PHE A 73 -15.62 4.24 1.22
C PHE A 73 -15.88 3.59 -0.13
N SER A 74 -16.51 4.33 -1.04
CA SER A 74 -16.74 3.88 -2.39
C SER A 74 -15.43 3.75 -3.16
N TYR A 75 -15.44 2.87 -4.18
CA TYR A 75 -14.31 2.72 -5.10
C TYR A 75 -13.87 4.08 -5.71
N ASN A 76 -14.83 4.95 -6.05
CA ASN A 76 -14.54 6.25 -6.63
C ASN A 76 -13.83 7.18 -5.64
N GLU A 77 -14.25 7.20 -4.37
CA GLU A 77 -13.57 7.99 -3.34
C GLU A 77 -12.13 7.53 -3.15
N ILE A 78 -11.92 6.21 -3.02
CA ILE A 78 -10.58 5.62 -2.87
C ILE A 78 -9.72 5.93 -4.11
N HIS A 79 -10.29 5.80 -5.31
CA HIS A 79 -9.62 6.12 -6.56
C HIS A 79 -9.20 7.60 -6.63
N ASN A 80 -10.12 8.51 -6.36
CA ASN A 80 -9.87 9.96 -6.39
C ASN A 80 -8.82 10.36 -5.36
N ARG A 81 -8.93 9.84 -4.14
CA ARG A 81 -7.97 10.13 -3.06
C ARG A 81 -6.58 9.62 -3.40
N ARG A 82 -6.47 8.41 -3.95
CA ARG A 82 -5.21 7.84 -4.46
C ARG A 82 -4.58 8.75 -5.51
N VAL A 83 -5.36 9.23 -6.49
CA VAL A 83 -4.88 10.15 -7.53
C VAL A 83 -4.42 11.48 -6.92
N ALA A 84 -5.20 12.08 -6.03
CA ALA A 84 -4.86 13.33 -5.37
C ALA A 84 -3.57 13.23 -4.52
N LEU A 85 -3.28 12.06 -3.95
CA LEU A 85 -2.05 11.80 -3.19
C LEU A 85 -0.84 11.46 -4.08
N GLY A 86 -1.04 11.34 -5.39
CA GLY A 86 0.01 10.97 -6.36
C GLY A 86 0.46 9.51 -6.27
N ILE A 87 -0.40 8.61 -5.78
CA ILE A 87 -0.04 7.19 -5.59
C ILE A 87 -0.24 6.43 -6.91
N THR A 88 0.82 5.83 -7.43
CA THR A 88 0.78 5.03 -8.66
C THR A 88 0.62 3.55 -8.34
N CYS A 89 -0.22 2.86 -9.12
CA CYS A 89 -0.44 1.42 -8.94
C CYS A 89 0.33 0.62 -9.99
N VAL A 90 1.13 -0.33 -9.53
CA VAL A 90 1.70 -1.37 -10.40
C VAL A 90 0.64 -2.45 -10.59
N GLN A 91 0.33 -2.79 -11.83
CA GLN A 91 -0.63 -3.87 -12.12
C GLN A 91 0.05 -5.22 -11.89
N CYS A 92 -0.62 -6.13 -11.18
CA CYS A 92 -0.15 -7.50 -11.05
C CYS A 92 -0.03 -8.17 -12.43
N THR A 93 1.04 -8.94 -12.64
CA THR A 93 1.05 -9.94 -13.71
C THR A 93 0.05 -11.06 -13.39
N PRO A 94 -0.39 -11.86 -14.38
CA PRO A 94 -1.30 -12.98 -14.13
C PRO A 94 -0.77 -13.97 -13.08
N VAL A 95 0.56 -14.21 -13.07
CA VAL A 95 1.22 -15.08 -12.08
C VAL A 95 1.11 -14.48 -10.68
N GLN A 96 1.37 -13.18 -10.52
CA GLN A 96 1.27 -12.50 -9.23
C GLN A 96 -0.17 -12.46 -8.72
N LEU A 97 -1.14 -12.25 -9.61
CA LEU A 97 -2.56 -12.28 -9.25
C LEU A 97 -2.98 -13.67 -8.75
N GLU A 98 -2.50 -14.73 -9.39
CA GLU A 98 -2.77 -16.10 -8.96
C GLU A 98 -2.15 -16.40 -7.58
N ILE A 99 -0.92 -15.93 -7.34
CA ILE A 99 -0.28 -16.02 -6.01
C ILE A 99 -1.12 -15.31 -4.95
N LEU A 100 -1.62 -14.10 -5.23
CA LEU A 100 -2.47 -13.34 -4.31
C LEU A 100 -3.80 -14.04 -4.01
N ARG A 101 -4.41 -14.71 -5.00
CA ARG A 101 -5.63 -15.51 -4.78
C ARG A 101 -5.37 -16.69 -3.87
N ARG A 102 -4.26 -17.42 -4.09
CA ARG A 102 -3.86 -18.56 -3.24
C ARG A 102 -3.53 -18.13 -1.81
N ALA A 103 -3.00 -16.92 -1.64
CA ALA A 103 -2.75 -16.32 -0.34
C ALA A 103 -4.01 -15.75 0.34
N GLY A 104 -5.19 -15.83 -0.30
CA GLY A 104 -6.45 -15.32 0.25
C GLY A 104 -6.61 -13.80 0.19
N ALA A 105 -5.70 -13.08 -0.48
CA ALA A 105 -5.74 -11.62 -0.60
C ALA A 105 -6.79 -11.11 -1.60
N MET A 106 -7.16 -11.96 -2.57
CA MET A 106 -8.04 -11.62 -3.69
C MET A 106 -9.02 -12.75 -4.00
N PRO A 107 -10.29 -12.45 -4.34
CA PRO A 107 -11.23 -13.49 -4.73
C PRO A 107 -10.90 -14.04 -6.12
N VAL A 108 -11.23 -15.32 -6.34
CA VAL A 108 -10.93 -16.05 -7.59
C VAL A 108 -11.52 -15.35 -8.82
N SER A 109 -12.68 -14.70 -8.67
CA SER A 109 -13.36 -13.95 -9.74
C SER A 109 -12.62 -12.67 -10.19
N SER A 110 -11.69 -12.16 -9.37
CA SER A 110 -10.99 -10.90 -9.69
C SER A 110 -10.04 -11.07 -10.85
N ARG A 111 -10.10 -10.17 -11.84
CA ARG A 111 -9.24 -10.22 -13.04
C ARG A 111 -8.08 -9.22 -12.99
N ARG A 112 -8.06 -8.29 -12.05
CA ARG A 112 -7.05 -7.24 -11.90
C ARG A 112 -6.82 -6.96 -10.42
N CYS A 113 -5.57 -6.76 -9.99
CA CYS A 113 -5.21 -6.10 -8.74
C CYS A 113 -4.15 -5.05 -9.06
N GLY A 114 -4.31 -3.84 -8.50
CA GLY A 114 -3.26 -2.85 -8.43
C GLY A 114 -2.51 -2.98 -7.11
N MET A 115 -1.19 -2.86 -7.16
CA MET A 115 -0.32 -2.93 -5.99
C MET A 115 0.34 -1.60 -5.72
N ILE A 116 0.44 -1.26 -4.44
CA ILE A 116 1.07 -0.04 -3.94
C ILE A 116 2.09 -0.38 -2.87
N THR A 117 3.05 0.49 -2.64
CA THR A 117 4.06 0.31 -1.59
C THR A 117 3.44 0.49 -0.20
N ARG A 118 4.13 -0.01 0.83
CA ARG A 118 3.72 0.19 2.23
C ARG A 118 3.49 1.66 2.59
N ARG A 119 4.44 2.54 2.22
CA ARG A 119 4.36 3.99 2.47
C ARG A 119 3.14 4.62 1.80
N GLU A 120 2.80 4.20 0.58
CA GLU A 120 1.62 4.68 -0.13
C GLU A 120 0.33 4.20 0.54
N ALA A 121 0.28 2.94 0.97
CA ALA A 121 -0.86 2.37 1.68
C ALA A 121 -1.13 3.10 3.01
N GLU A 122 -0.08 3.38 3.78
CA GLU A 122 -0.16 4.14 5.02
C GLU A 122 -0.71 5.54 4.80
N ARG A 123 -0.21 6.27 3.79
CA ARG A 123 -0.69 7.60 3.40
C ARG A 123 -2.15 7.58 2.95
N LEU A 124 -2.53 6.60 2.12
CA LEU A 124 -3.89 6.46 1.63
C LEU A 124 -4.85 6.23 2.80
N CYS A 125 -4.58 5.26 3.67
CA CYS A 125 -5.44 4.97 4.81
C CYS A 125 -5.50 6.16 5.77
N LYS A 126 -4.37 6.81 6.07
CA LYS A 126 -4.33 8.00 6.94
C LYS A 126 -5.21 9.14 6.40
N SER A 127 -5.32 9.28 5.08
CA SER A 127 -6.15 10.33 4.47
C SER A 127 -7.66 10.08 4.57
N PHE A 128 -8.07 8.85 4.87
CA PHE A 128 -9.46 8.48 5.12
C PHE A 128 -9.79 8.38 6.61
N LEU A 129 -8.85 7.88 7.41
CA LEU A 129 -9.05 7.59 8.83
C LEU A 129 -8.63 8.74 9.75
N GLY A 130 -7.88 9.72 9.26
CA GLY A 130 -7.45 10.88 10.05
C GLY A 130 -8.47 12.02 10.04
N ASP A 131 -8.53 12.79 11.13
CA ASP A 131 -9.38 13.98 11.33
C ASP A 131 -8.98 15.20 10.47
N ASN A 132 -8.44 14.96 9.26
CA ASN A 132 -8.09 16.03 8.32
C ASN A 132 -9.24 16.25 7.34
N ALA A 133 -10.47 16.30 7.83
CA ALA A 133 -11.58 16.75 7.00
C ALA A 133 -11.38 18.25 6.75
N PRO A 134 -11.11 18.68 5.50
CA PRO A 134 -11.15 20.10 5.21
C PRO A 134 -12.55 20.63 5.57
N PRO A 135 -12.66 21.88 6.03
CA PRO A 135 -13.96 22.47 6.34
C PRO A 135 -14.90 22.28 5.14
N ARG A 136 -16.04 21.61 5.38
CA ARG A 136 -17.02 21.36 4.34
C ARG A 136 -17.64 22.70 3.95
N LEU A 137 -17.65 22.97 2.65
CA LEU A 137 -18.46 24.07 2.12
C LEU A 137 -19.94 23.74 2.35
N PRO A 138 -20.80 24.76 2.55
CA PRO A 138 -22.25 24.55 2.59
C PRO A 138 -22.74 23.79 1.36
N ASP A 139 -23.76 22.93 1.53
CA ASP A 139 -24.28 22.09 0.43
C ASP A 139 -24.86 22.90 -0.74
N ASP A 140 -25.30 24.13 -0.44
CA ASP A 140 -25.85 25.14 -1.34
C ASP A 140 -24.78 26.09 -1.92
N PHE A 141 -23.51 25.92 -1.54
CA PHE A 141 -22.42 26.71 -2.11
C PHE A 141 -22.34 26.44 -3.62
N ALA A 142 -22.47 27.50 -4.41
CA ALA A 142 -22.37 27.45 -5.85
C ALA A 142 -21.76 28.74 -6.39
N PHE A 143 -21.10 28.65 -7.54
CA PHE A 143 -20.62 29.82 -8.26
C PHE A 143 -21.07 29.79 -9.71
N SER A 144 -21.28 30.97 -10.29
CA SER A 144 -21.72 31.13 -11.66
C SER A 144 -20.65 30.66 -12.64
N VAL A 145 -21.04 29.89 -13.64
CA VAL A 145 -20.18 29.40 -14.72
C VAL A 145 -20.79 29.64 -16.08
N HIS A 146 -19.92 29.74 -17.09
CA HIS A 146 -20.30 29.68 -18.48
C HIS A 146 -20.21 28.23 -18.97
N HIS A 147 -21.19 27.78 -19.76
CA HIS A 147 -21.18 26.47 -20.42
C HIS A 147 -21.82 26.62 -21.80
N GLU A 148 -21.72 25.63 -22.68
CA GLU A 148 -22.37 25.67 -23.99
C GLU A 148 -23.55 24.69 -24.02
N CYS A 149 -24.77 25.17 -24.29
CA CYS A 149 -25.91 24.31 -24.61
C CYS A 149 -26.83 24.98 -25.63
N ALA A 150 -27.75 24.21 -26.22
CA ALA A 150 -28.61 24.68 -27.33
C ALA A 150 -29.51 25.88 -26.99
N TRP A 151 -29.73 26.17 -25.69
CA TRP A 151 -30.73 27.14 -25.22
C TRP A 151 -30.13 28.26 -24.37
N GLY A 152 -28.81 28.27 -24.15
CA GLY A 152 -28.13 29.30 -23.37
C GLY A 152 -26.80 28.85 -22.77
N CYS A 153 -26.06 29.81 -22.20
CA CYS A 153 -24.66 29.58 -21.82
C CYS A 153 -24.31 29.94 -20.37
N ARG A 154 -25.29 30.05 -19.47
CA ARG A 154 -25.07 30.40 -18.06
C ARG A 154 -25.66 29.33 -17.15
N GLY A 155 -24.91 29.00 -16.11
CA GLY A 155 -25.33 28.05 -15.09
C GLY A 155 -24.60 28.26 -13.78
N ALA A 156 -24.86 27.37 -12.83
CA ALA A 156 -24.19 27.31 -11.53
C ALA A 156 -23.41 26.01 -11.42
N PHE A 157 -22.16 26.08 -10.99
CA PHE A 157 -21.38 24.90 -10.62
C PHE A 157 -21.63 24.59 -9.15
N LEU A 158 -22.03 23.36 -8.84
CA LEU A 158 -22.27 22.85 -7.50
C LEU A 158 -21.11 21.93 -7.09
N PRO A 159 -20.14 22.39 -6.28
CA PRO A 159 -19.01 21.57 -5.85
C PRO A 159 -19.44 20.32 -5.07
N SER A 160 -20.57 20.37 -4.35
CA SER A 160 -21.15 19.21 -3.64
C SER A 160 -21.47 18.04 -4.57
N ARG A 161 -21.66 18.28 -5.88
CA ARG A 161 -21.88 17.24 -6.90
C ARG A 161 -20.62 16.86 -7.67
N TYR A 162 -19.51 17.58 -7.49
CA TYR A 162 -18.28 17.31 -8.23
C TYR A 162 -17.47 16.20 -7.56
N ASN A 163 -17.72 14.96 -8.00
CA ASN A 163 -16.98 13.78 -7.56
C ASN A 163 -16.05 13.19 -8.64
N SER A 164 -16.08 13.73 -9.86
CA SER A 164 -15.25 13.30 -10.99
C SER A 164 -15.38 14.32 -12.13
N SER A 165 -14.47 14.28 -13.11
CA SER A 165 -14.55 15.16 -14.29
C SER A 165 -15.82 14.97 -15.14
N ARG A 166 -16.47 13.80 -15.04
CA ARG A 166 -17.73 13.48 -15.71
C ARG A 166 -18.96 13.76 -14.85
N ALA A 167 -18.78 14.27 -13.63
CA ALA A 167 -19.88 14.54 -12.73
C ALA A 167 -20.78 15.63 -13.30
N LYS A 168 -22.10 15.38 -13.31
CA LYS A 168 -23.12 16.34 -13.71
C LYS A 168 -23.30 17.40 -12.61
N CYS A 169 -22.35 18.32 -12.50
CA CYS A 169 -22.26 19.31 -11.42
C CYS A 169 -22.54 20.75 -11.88
N ILE A 170 -22.76 20.99 -13.18
CA ILE A 170 -23.13 22.31 -13.72
C ILE A 170 -24.63 22.32 -14.01
N LYS A 171 -25.43 23.07 -13.24
CA LYS A 171 -26.87 23.26 -13.49
C LYS A 171 -27.08 24.45 -14.43
N CYS A 172 -27.64 24.23 -15.61
CA CYS A 172 -27.98 25.32 -16.53
C CYS A 172 -29.15 26.16 -16.01
N SER A 173 -29.05 27.48 -16.10
CA SER A 173 -30.12 28.40 -15.69
C SER A 173 -31.30 28.41 -16.66
N TYR A 174 -31.12 27.96 -17.91
CA TYR A 174 -32.15 27.99 -18.95
C TYR A 174 -32.93 26.68 -19.03
N CYS A 175 -32.25 25.54 -19.22
CA CYS A 175 -32.92 24.24 -19.39
C CYS A 175 -33.04 23.43 -18.09
N GLY A 176 -32.38 23.87 -16.99
CA GLY A 176 -32.39 23.16 -15.71
C GLY A 176 -31.61 21.83 -15.70
N LEU A 177 -31.06 21.40 -16.84
CA LEU A 177 -30.27 20.18 -16.95
C LEU A 177 -28.90 20.33 -16.28
N PHE A 178 -28.33 19.20 -15.88
CA PHE A 178 -26.98 19.13 -15.32
C PHE A 178 -25.97 18.61 -16.36
N PHE A 179 -24.85 19.31 -16.47
CA PHE A 179 -23.75 19.03 -17.39
C PHE A 179 -22.45 18.72 -16.64
N SER A 180 -21.56 17.96 -17.28
CA SER A 180 -20.18 17.79 -16.84
C SER A 180 -19.34 19.00 -17.22
N PRO A 181 -18.27 19.31 -16.46
CA PRO A 181 -17.30 20.35 -16.83
C PRO A 181 -16.36 19.94 -17.97
N ASN A 182 -16.37 18.67 -18.37
CA ASN A 182 -15.61 18.09 -19.48
C ASN A 182 -16.55 17.61 -20.58
#